data_AF-A0AAV0A7K9-F1
#
_entry.id   AF-A0AAV0A7K9-F1
#
_cell.length_a   1.000
_cell.length_b   1.000
_cell.length_c   1.000
_cell.angle_alpha   90.00
_cell.angle_beta   90.00
_cell.angle_gamma   90.00
#
_symmetry.space_group_name_H-M   'P 1'
#
loop_
_entity.id
_entity.type
_entity.pdbx_description
1 polymer ?
#
loop_
_entity_poly.entity_id
_entity_poly.type
_entity_poly.pdbx_seq_one_letter_code
_entity_poly.pdbx_strand_id
1 'polypeptide(L)'
;MATLRVHPEAQAKVGVFQEDLCSKTENLLGSYFPKKISELDAFLKEPALNEANLGNLKAPLDIPVPDPVKEKEKEEQKKQQEKEEKGPPCSPVNCNEKIVALLQHLKPEIKDVIEQFNLVTTWLQLRIPQIEDGNNFGVAVQEKVFELMTSLHTKLEGFHTQISMYFSERGDSVTKEAKQPHVGDYQQLVQEREEAEYPDIYLMVMEIVTLTLCYMTSS
;
A
#
# COMPACT_ATOMS: atom_id res chain seq x y z
N MET A 1 -48.19 9.32 -7.43
CA MET A 1 -46.90 9.05 -6.78
C MET A 1 -47.14 8.90 -5.28
N ALA A 2 -46.78 7.77 -4.69
CA ALA A 2 -46.85 7.61 -3.24
C ALA A 2 -45.79 8.52 -2.60
N THR A 3 -46.20 9.48 -1.78
CA THR A 3 -45.28 10.35 -1.06
C THR A 3 -44.70 9.54 0.10
N LEU A 4 -43.45 9.09 -0.04
CA LEU A 4 -42.73 8.45 1.04
C LEU A 4 -42.48 9.51 2.13
N ARG A 5 -43.21 9.44 3.25
CA ARG A 5 -42.95 10.31 4.40
C ARG A 5 -41.74 9.80 5.16
N VAL A 6 -40.65 10.54 5.10
CA VAL A 6 -39.50 10.32 5.97
C VAL A 6 -39.89 10.75 7.39
N HIS A 7 -39.55 9.93 8.39
CA HIS A 7 -39.83 10.24 9.78
C HIS A 7 -39.00 11.46 10.24
N PRO A 8 -39.58 12.44 10.96
CA PRO A 8 -38.85 13.64 11.38
C PRO A 8 -37.57 13.36 12.17
N GLU A 9 -37.58 12.31 12.99
CA GLU A 9 -36.40 11.86 13.74
C GLU A 9 -35.26 11.39 12.81
N ALA A 10 -35.58 10.71 11.71
CA ALA A 10 -34.58 10.27 10.75
C ALA A 10 -33.95 11.48 10.03
N GLN A 11 -34.76 12.46 9.67
CA GLN A 11 -34.27 13.69 9.04
C GLN A 11 -33.38 14.51 9.98
N ALA A 12 -33.72 14.58 11.27
CA ALA A 12 -32.88 15.22 12.28
C ALA A 12 -31.51 14.51 12.43
N LYS A 13 -31.49 13.17 12.47
CA LYS A 13 -30.23 12.40 12.56
C LYS A 13 -29.33 12.62 11.35
N VAL A 14 -29.91 12.69 10.14
CA VAL A 14 -29.15 13.00 8.92
C VAL A 14 -28.58 14.41 8.96
N GLY A 15 -29.36 15.40 9.44
CA GLY A 15 -28.88 16.78 9.60
C GLY A 15 -27.67 16.87 10.52
N VAL A 16 -27.74 16.25 11.71
CA VAL A 16 -26.61 16.20 12.66
C VAL A 16 -25.38 15.52 12.03
N PHE A 17 -25.57 14.44 11.28
CA PHE A 17 -24.48 13.75 10.59
C PHE A 17 -23.84 14.61 9.50
N GLN A 18 -24.63 15.37 8.73
CA GLN A 18 -24.13 16.29 7.71
C GLN A 18 -23.30 17.43 8.33
N GLU A 19 -23.74 17.97 9.47
CA GLU A 19 -23.00 19.02 10.20
C GLU A 19 -21.68 18.49 10.75
N ASP A 20 -21.67 17.30 11.36
CA ASP A 20 -20.46 16.64 11.84
C ASP A 20 -19.46 16.38 10.71
N LEU A 21 -19.92 15.84 9.57
CA LEU A 21 -19.09 15.66 8.38
C LEU A 21 -18.53 16.98 7.86
N CYS A 22 -19.32 18.05 7.85
CA CYS A 22 -18.86 19.36 7.41
C CYS A 22 -17.73 19.88 8.30
N SER A 23 -17.91 19.83 9.62
CA SER A 23 -16.89 20.27 10.58
C SER A 23 -15.61 19.45 10.47
N LYS A 24 -15.72 18.13 10.29
CA LYS A 24 -14.56 17.24 10.07
C LYS A 24 -13.85 17.57 8.77
N THR A 25 -14.56 17.76 7.66
CA THR A 25 -13.96 18.14 6.37
C THR A 25 -13.22 19.48 6.46
N GLU A 26 -13.81 20.48 7.12
CA GLU A 26 -13.15 21.77 7.34
C GLU A 26 -11.87 21.63 8.17
N ASN A 27 -11.89 20.82 9.23
CA ASN A 27 -10.70 20.52 10.01
C ASN A 27 -9.64 19.75 9.19
N LEU A 28 -10.09 18.84 8.31
CA LEU A 28 -9.20 18.10 7.44
C LEU A 28 -8.41 19.04 6.52
N LEU A 29 -9.12 19.93 5.84
CA LEU A 29 -8.53 20.89 4.90
C LEU A 29 -7.71 21.95 5.64
N GLY A 30 -8.20 22.47 6.76
CA GLY A 30 -7.56 23.58 7.47
C GLY A 30 -6.38 23.19 8.35
N SER A 31 -6.30 21.94 8.81
CA SER A 31 -5.30 21.52 9.79
C SER A 31 -4.62 20.20 9.45
N TYR A 32 -5.40 19.15 9.19
CA TYR A 32 -4.85 17.80 9.07
C TYR A 32 -4.00 17.61 7.80
N PHE A 33 -4.50 17.99 6.63
CA PHE A 33 -3.76 17.83 5.37
C PHE A 33 -2.44 18.61 5.34
N PRO A 34 -2.38 19.90 5.74
CA PRO A 34 -1.10 20.62 5.88
C PRO A 34 -0.11 19.91 6.80
N LYS A 35 -0.59 19.39 7.94
CA LYS A 35 0.23 18.65 8.89
C LYS A 35 0.74 17.34 8.26
N LYS A 36 -0.13 16.57 7.62
CA LYS A 36 0.21 15.29 6.97
C LYS A 36 1.24 15.45 5.87
N ILE A 37 1.10 16.50 5.04
CA ILE A 37 2.10 16.86 4.01
C ILE A 37 3.47 17.10 4.67
N SER A 38 3.51 17.86 5.76
CA SER A 38 4.76 18.18 6.46
C SER A 38 5.40 16.94 7.08
N GLU A 39 4.60 16.05 7.67
CA GLU A 39 5.05 14.78 8.25
C GLU A 39 5.66 13.87 7.19
N LEU A 40 4.97 13.69 6.06
CA LEU A 40 5.44 12.84 4.97
C LEU A 40 6.63 13.44 4.19
N ASP A 41 6.70 14.77 4.04
CA ASP A 41 7.87 15.45 3.49
C ASP A 41 9.10 15.28 4.39
N ALA A 42 8.92 15.29 5.72
CA ALA A 42 9.98 14.97 6.66
C ALA A 42 10.42 13.50 6.51
N PHE A 43 9.47 12.57 6.42
CA PHE A 43 9.76 11.14 6.22
C PHE A 43 10.54 10.88 4.93
N LEU A 44 10.15 11.52 3.82
CA LEU A 44 10.85 11.45 2.53
C LEU A 44 12.30 11.91 2.58
N LYS A 45 12.69 12.73 3.57
CA LYS A 45 14.05 13.22 3.77
C LYS A 45 14.87 12.36 4.74
N GLU A 46 14.26 11.35 5.36
CA GLU A 46 14.97 10.46 6.28
C GLU A 46 15.97 9.57 5.53
N PRO A 47 17.12 9.24 6.15
CA PRO A 47 18.12 8.35 5.54
C PRO A 47 17.55 7.00 5.10
N ALA A 48 16.50 6.52 5.78
CA ALA A 48 15.82 5.27 5.47
C ALA A 48 15.15 5.26 4.09
N LEU A 49 14.76 6.43 3.56
CA LEU A 49 14.21 6.60 2.21
C LEU A 49 15.20 7.26 1.23
N ASN A 50 16.45 7.47 1.65
CA ASN A 50 17.51 8.09 0.85
C ASN A 50 18.80 7.25 0.82
N GLU A 51 18.67 5.92 0.72
CA GLU A 51 19.82 5.00 0.55
C GLU A 51 20.52 5.25 -0.79
N ALA A 52 21.78 5.73 -0.71
CA ALA A 52 22.59 6.02 -1.89
C ALA A 52 23.10 4.75 -2.60
N ASN A 53 23.15 3.63 -1.89
CA ASN A 53 23.62 2.35 -2.41
C ASN A 53 22.57 1.26 -2.12
N LEU A 54 21.88 0.80 -3.15
CA LEU A 54 20.87 -0.26 -3.04
C LEU A 54 21.45 -1.60 -2.55
N GLY A 55 22.77 -1.82 -2.69
CA GLY A 55 23.45 -2.95 -2.08
C GLY A 55 23.34 -2.99 -0.55
N ASN A 56 23.09 -1.86 0.10
CA ASN A 56 22.83 -1.77 1.53
C ASN A 56 21.47 -2.36 1.92
N LEU A 57 20.55 -2.54 0.97
CA LEU A 57 19.22 -3.11 1.20
C LEU A 57 19.26 -4.63 1.31
N LYS A 58 20.31 -5.30 0.79
CA LYS A 58 20.36 -6.76 0.69
C LYS A 58 20.22 -7.43 2.05
N ALA A 59 19.18 -8.25 2.20
CA ALA A 59 19.03 -9.10 3.37
C ALA A 59 19.98 -10.31 3.30
N PRO A 60 20.49 -10.81 4.43
CA PRO A 60 21.25 -12.05 4.46
C PRO A 60 20.39 -13.24 3.97
N LEU A 61 20.87 -13.94 2.94
CA LEU A 61 20.31 -15.20 2.45
C LEU A 61 21.27 -16.33 2.80
N ASP A 62 20.98 -17.06 3.86
CA ASP A 62 21.79 -18.18 4.34
C ASP A 62 21.18 -19.51 3.87
N ILE A 63 21.17 -19.71 2.54
CA ILE A 63 20.76 -20.97 1.91
C ILE A 63 22.02 -21.73 1.51
N PRO A 64 22.24 -22.97 2.01
CA PRO A 64 23.44 -23.73 1.70
C PRO A 64 23.54 -24.06 0.19
N VAL A 65 24.59 -23.57 -0.47
CA VAL A 65 24.91 -23.95 -1.85
C VAL A 65 25.36 -25.41 -1.88
N PRO A 66 24.77 -26.28 -2.73
CA PRO A 66 25.19 -27.67 -2.82
C PRO A 66 26.60 -27.78 -3.36
N ASP A 67 27.44 -28.54 -2.67
CA ASP A 67 28.75 -28.94 -3.18
C ASP A 67 28.56 -30.23 -4.00
N PRO A 68 28.81 -30.20 -5.32
CA PRO A 68 28.57 -31.34 -6.21
C PRO A 68 29.43 -32.57 -5.85
N VAL A 69 30.51 -32.40 -5.08
CA VAL A 69 31.33 -33.53 -4.59
C VAL A 69 30.64 -34.21 -3.39
N LYS A 70 30.06 -33.43 -2.48
CA LYS A 70 29.38 -33.93 -1.28
C LYS A 70 28.00 -34.51 -1.56
N GLU A 71 27.34 -34.09 -2.64
CA GLU A 71 26.05 -34.67 -3.04
C GLU A 71 26.21 -36.09 -3.63
N LYS A 72 27.26 -36.33 -4.42
CA LYS A 72 27.56 -37.66 -4.98
C LYS A 72 27.81 -38.70 -3.88
N GLU A 73 28.53 -38.33 -2.81
CA GLU A 73 28.74 -39.18 -1.63
C GLU A 73 27.44 -39.48 -0.86
N LYS A 74 26.48 -38.54 -0.85
CA LYS A 74 25.18 -38.70 -0.18
C LYS A 74 24.17 -39.48 -1.02
N GLU A 75 24.23 -39.39 -2.35
CA GLU A 75 23.39 -40.16 -3.28
C GLU A 75 23.76 -41.65 -3.27
N GLU A 76 25.04 -41.99 -3.17
CA GLU A 76 25.48 -43.39 -3.02
C GLU A 76 24.95 -44.05 -1.74
N GLN A 77 24.63 -43.27 -0.70
CA GLN A 77 24.06 -43.75 0.57
C GLN A 77 22.52 -43.77 0.62
N LYS A 78 21.81 -43.16 -0.35
CA LYS A 78 20.34 -43.00 -0.32
C LYS A 78 19.64 -43.75 -1.47
N LYS A 79 19.89 -45.06 -1.59
CA LYS A 79 19.00 -45.97 -2.33
C LYS A 79 18.09 -46.70 -1.36
N GLN A 80 16.98 -46.07 -0.97
CA GLN A 80 15.70 -46.66 -0.50
C GLN A 80 14.96 -45.63 0.36
N GLN A 81 14.06 -44.85 -0.25
CA GLN A 81 12.79 -44.38 0.33
C GLN A 81 12.16 -43.38 -0.65
N GLU A 82 10.91 -43.65 -1.06
CA GLU A 82 10.04 -42.67 -1.71
C GLU A 82 10.02 -41.40 -0.86
N LYS A 83 10.62 -40.32 -1.38
CA LYS A 83 10.64 -39.03 -0.70
C LYS A 83 9.57 -38.15 -1.32
N GLU A 84 8.58 -37.81 -0.51
CA GLU A 84 7.96 -36.47 -0.61
C GLU A 84 9.09 -35.45 -0.85
N GLU A 85 8.85 -34.53 -1.79
CA GLU A 85 9.73 -33.49 -2.31
C GLU A 85 10.14 -32.46 -1.23
N LYS A 86 10.62 -32.94 -0.08
CA LYS A 86 11.20 -32.12 0.98
C LYS A 86 12.56 -31.69 0.47
N GLY A 87 12.64 -30.43 0.06
CA GLY A 87 13.87 -29.75 -0.31
C GLY A 87 14.95 -29.90 0.77
N PRO A 88 16.20 -29.54 0.44
CA PRO A 88 17.29 -29.62 1.40
C PRO A 88 16.93 -28.89 2.72
N PRO A 89 17.40 -29.39 3.88
CA PRO A 89 17.18 -28.70 5.14
C PRO A 89 17.75 -27.28 5.06
N CYS A 90 16.88 -26.28 5.17
CA CYS A 90 17.21 -24.87 5.07
C CYS A 90 16.95 -24.19 6.43
N SER A 91 17.83 -23.27 6.83
CA SER A 91 17.62 -22.36 7.96
C SER A 91 16.42 -21.45 7.71
N PRO A 92 15.76 -20.93 8.76
CA PRO A 92 14.72 -19.92 8.59
C PRO A 92 15.25 -18.71 7.82
N VAL A 93 14.67 -18.42 6.65
CA VAL A 93 14.98 -17.22 5.87
C VAL A 93 14.07 -16.09 6.35
N ASN A 94 14.68 -15.08 6.96
CA ASN A 94 13.95 -13.93 7.50
C ASN A 94 13.48 -12.96 6.40
N CYS A 95 12.54 -12.07 6.75
CA CYS A 95 12.17 -10.95 5.91
C CYS A 95 13.29 -9.90 5.85
N ASN A 96 13.27 -9.05 4.82
CA ASN A 96 14.16 -7.90 4.77
C ASN A 96 13.73 -6.86 5.81
N GLU A 97 14.52 -6.70 6.86
CA GLU A 97 14.18 -5.84 8.00
C GLU A 97 14.04 -4.36 7.62
N LYS A 98 14.86 -3.88 6.67
CA LYS A 98 14.80 -2.49 6.19
C LYS A 98 13.49 -2.22 5.44
N ILE A 99 13.13 -3.09 4.51
CA ILE A 99 11.87 -3.00 3.77
C ILE A 99 10.68 -3.12 4.74
N VAL A 100 10.73 -4.08 5.67
CA VAL A 100 9.67 -4.26 6.68
C VAL A 100 9.51 -3.01 7.54
N ALA A 101 10.59 -2.37 7.99
CA ALA A 101 10.54 -1.14 8.78
C ALA A 101 9.87 0.01 8.00
N LEU A 102 10.25 0.19 6.73
CA LEU A 102 9.60 1.18 5.85
C LEU A 102 8.11 0.89 5.66
N LEU A 103 7.75 -0.38 5.40
CA LEU A 103 6.36 -0.80 5.25
C LEU A 103 5.54 -0.65 6.55
N GLN A 104 6.17 -0.79 7.72
CA GLN A 104 5.52 -0.53 9.01
C GLN A 104 5.16 0.94 9.20
N HIS A 105 5.96 1.84 8.64
CA HIS A 105 5.66 3.27 8.62
C HIS A 105 4.62 3.61 7.52
N LEU A 106 4.74 3.05 6.32
CA LEU A 106 3.85 3.37 5.20
C LEU A 106 2.41 2.85 5.37
N LYS A 107 2.23 1.63 5.91
CA LYS A 107 0.89 1.01 6.06
C LYS A 107 -0.12 1.88 6.83
N PRO A 108 0.20 2.47 8.00
CA PRO A 108 -0.74 3.36 8.69
C PRO A 108 -1.03 4.62 7.89
N GLU A 109 -0.06 5.17 7.14
CA GLU A 109 -0.26 6.35 6.29
C GLU A 109 -1.27 6.09 5.17
N ILE A 110 -1.16 4.95 4.48
CA ILE A 110 -2.14 4.51 3.46
C ILE A 110 -3.54 4.41 4.07
N LYS A 111 -3.66 3.72 5.21
CA LYS A 111 -4.94 3.52 5.89
C LYS A 111 -5.59 4.86 6.27
N ASP A 112 -4.82 5.74 6.89
CA ASP A 112 -5.29 7.03 7.37
C ASP A 112 -5.78 7.92 6.22
N VAL A 113 -5.04 7.97 5.11
CA VAL A 113 -5.44 8.76 3.92
C VAL A 113 -6.69 8.19 3.26
N ILE A 114 -6.85 6.85 3.20
CA ILE A 114 -8.09 6.22 2.71
C ILE A 114 -9.28 6.62 3.60
N GLU A 115 -9.13 6.59 4.92
CA GLU A 115 -10.19 6.99 5.86
C GLU A 115 -10.58 8.46 5.66
N GLN A 116 -9.60 9.36 5.52
CA GLN A 116 -9.88 10.78 5.28
C GLN A 116 -10.52 11.03 3.90
N PHE A 117 -10.08 10.33 2.85
CA PHE A 117 -10.66 10.48 1.51
C PHE A 117 -12.10 9.97 1.46
N ASN A 118 -12.42 8.88 2.17
CA ASN A 118 -13.79 8.39 2.30
C ASN A 118 -14.68 9.38 3.04
N LEU A 119 -14.16 10.08 4.06
CA LEU A 119 -14.88 11.13 4.75
C LEU A 119 -15.24 12.29 3.80
N VAL A 120 -14.26 12.82 3.07
CA VAL A 120 -14.48 13.93 2.14
C VAL A 120 -15.40 13.52 0.98
N THR A 121 -15.25 12.28 0.48
CA THR A 121 -16.12 11.72 -0.57
C THR A 121 -17.57 11.63 -0.10
N THR A 122 -17.80 11.14 1.13
CA THR A 122 -19.14 11.07 1.72
C THR A 122 -19.74 12.45 1.92
N TRP A 123 -18.94 13.40 2.41
CA TRP A 123 -19.36 14.80 2.56
C TRP A 123 -19.77 15.41 1.21
N LEU A 124 -18.98 15.21 0.15
CA LEU A 124 -19.28 15.73 -1.18
C LEU A 124 -20.58 15.13 -1.74
N GLN A 125 -20.78 13.81 -1.61
CA GLN A 125 -22.00 13.13 -2.06
C GLN A 125 -23.26 13.66 -1.39
N LEU A 126 -23.20 13.96 -0.08
CA LEU A 126 -24.34 14.50 0.67
C LEU A 126 -24.64 15.97 0.33
N ARG A 127 -23.76 16.65 -0.40
CA ARG A 127 -23.93 18.04 -0.86
C ARG A 127 -24.43 18.15 -2.30
N ILE A 128 -24.64 17.03 -3.00
CA ILE A 128 -25.24 17.03 -4.32
C ILE A 128 -26.72 17.44 -4.18
N PRO A 129 -27.17 18.52 -4.85
CA PRO A 129 -28.55 18.98 -4.77
C PRO A 129 -29.52 18.06 -5.51
N GLN A 130 -30.82 18.35 -5.41
CA GLN A 130 -31.81 17.67 -6.25
C GLN A 130 -31.54 17.93 -7.73
N ILE A 131 -31.88 16.95 -8.57
CA ILE A 131 -31.70 17.07 -10.02
C ILE A 131 -32.73 18.06 -10.57
N GLU A 132 -32.24 19.07 -11.28
CA GLU A 132 -33.03 20.11 -11.93
C GLU A 132 -32.63 20.24 -13.41
N ASP A 133 -33.54 20.77 -14.25
CA ASP A 133 -33.35 20.88 -15.71
C ASP A 133 -32.38 22.01 -16.12
N GLY A 134 -31.87 22.78 -15.15
CA GLY A 134 -30.93 23.89 -15.35
C GLY A 134 -30.12 24.21 -14.09
N ASN A 135 -29.19 25.16 -14.18
CA ASN A 135 -28.29 25.54 -13.08
C ASN A 135 -27.33 24.41 -12.60
N ASN A 136 -26.96 23.50 -13.51
CA ASN A 136 -26.15 22.32 -13.19
C ASN A 136 -24.62 22.56 -13.21
N PHE A 137 -24.15 23.80 -13.36
CA PHE A 137 -22.71 24.08 -13.39
C PHE A 137 -22.01 23.67 -12.09
N GLY A 138 -22.59 24.02 -10.95
CA GLY A 138 -22.05 23.61 -9.64
C GLY A 138 -22.02 22.08 -9.47
N VAL A 139 -23.04 21.39 -9.98
CA VAL A 139 -23.10 19.92 -9.98
C VAL A 139 -21.99 19.33 -10.86
N ALA A 140 -21.76 19.87 -12.06
CA ALA A 140 -20.67 19.42 -12.93
C ALA A 140 -19.28 19.60 -12.28
N VAL A 141 -19.07 20.69 -11.51
CA VAL A 141 -17.85 20.87 -10.71
C VAL A 141 -17.74 19.79 -9.62
N GLN A 142 -18.83 19.53 -8.89
CA GLN A 142 -18.87 18.47 -7.87
C GLN A 142 -18.56 17.10 -8.47
N GLU A 143 -19.16 16.76 -9.62
CA GLU A 143 -18.90 15.51 -10.35
C GLU A 143 -17.44 15.38 -10.77
N LYS A 144 -16.81 16.46 -11.26
CA LYS A 144 -15.41 16.40 -11.66
C LYS A 144 -14.47 16.18 -10.48
N VAL A 145 -14.75 16.81 -9.35
CA VAL A 145 -14.02 16.58 -8.10
C VAL A 145 -14.23 15.14 -7.61
N PHE A 146 -15.46 14.62 -7.68
CA PHE A 146 -15.77 13.25 -7.30
C PHE A 146 -15.06 12.20 -8.17
N GLU A 147 -14.96 12.44 -9.49
CA GLU A 147 -14.20 11.60 -10.42
C GLU A 147 -12.72 11.53 -10.01
N LEU A 148 -12.12 12.68 -9.66
CA LEU A 148 -10.78 12.73 -9.11
C LEU A 148 -10.70 11.88 -7.84
N MET A 149 -11.56 12.10 -6.84
CA MET A 149 -11.54 11.34 -5.57
C MET A 149 -11.61 9.83 -5.80
N THR A 150 -12.46 9.38 -6.73
CA THR A 150 -12.64 7.96 -7.06
C THR A 150 -11.37 7.36 -7.66
N SER A 151 -10.72 8.08 -8.58
CA SER A 151 -9.43 7.68 -9.16
C SER A 151 -8.34 7.56 -8.09
N LEU A 152 -8.28 8.52 -7.17
CA LEU A 152 -7.31 8.50 -6.08
C LEU A 152 -7.57 7.35 -5.09
N HIS A 153 -8.83 7.09 -4.75
CA HIS A 153 -9.21 5.97 -3.90
C HIS A 153 -8.76 4.63 -4.51
N THR A 154 -9.04 4.43 -5.80
CA THR A 154 -8.63 3.22 -6.54
C THR A 154 -7.11 3.04 -6.50
N LYS A 155 -6.36 4.14 -6.62
CA LYS A 155 -4.89 4.11 -6.55
C LYS A 155 -4.38 3.70 -5.16
N LEU A 156 -4.95 4.27 -4.10
CA LEU A 156 -4.59 3.94 -2.72
C LEU A 156 -4.92 2.47 -2.36
N GLU A 157 -6.04 1.93 -2.85
CA GLU A 157 -6.37 0.50 -2.72
C GLU A 157 -5.33 -0.39 -3.43
N GLY A 158 -4.77 0.09 -4.55
CA GLY A 158 -3.68 -0.55 -5.27
C GLY A 158 -2.42 -0.73 -4.43
N PHE A 159 -2.11 0.21 -3.52
CA PHE A 159 -0.91 0.11 -2.67
C PHE A 159 -0.97 -1.06 -1.70
N HIS A 160 -2.13 -1.34 -1.09
CA HIS A 160 -2.30 -2.52 -0.23
C HIS A 160 -2.08 -3.83 -1.00
N THR A 161 -2.51 -3.86 -2.25
CA THR A 161 -2.28 -5.00 -3.15
C THR A 161 -0.78 -5.16 -3.45
N GLN A 162 -0.09 -4.07 -3.79
CA GLN A 162 1.36 -4.07 -4.06
C GLN A 162 2.17 -4.57 -2.86
N ILE A 163 1.87 -4.07 -1.66
CA ILE A 163 2.54 -4.53 -0.42
C ILE A 163 2.31 -6.03 -0.18
N SER A 164 1.11 -6.53 -0.47
CA SER A 164 0.80 -7.96 -0.32
C SER A 164 1.54 -8.80 -1.37
N MET A 165 1.64 -8.29 -2.60
CA MET A 165 2.37 -8.93 -3.69
C MET A 165 3.86 -9.06 -3.36
N TYR A 166 4.48 -8.04 -2.76
CA TYR A 166 5.88 -8.13 -2.31
C TYR A 166 6.16 -9.36 -1.46
N PHE A 167 5.37 -9.58 -0.41
CA PHE A 167 5.56 -10.73 0.48
C PHE A 167 5.31 -12.06 -0.23
N SER A 168 4.31 -12.12 -1.12
CA SER A 168 4.00 -13.31 -1.90
C SER A 168 5.14 -13.66 -2.86
N GLU A 169 5.56 -12.71 -3.71
CA GLU A 169 6.58 -12.92 -4.73
C GLU A 169 7.96 -13.18 -4.12
N ARG A 170 8.30 -12.49 -3.04
CA ARG A 170 9.52 -12.77 -2.28
C ARG A 170 9.47 -14.18 -1.68
N GLY A 171 8.35 -14.56 -1.07
CA GLY A 171 8.16 -15.90 -0.51
C GLY A 171 8.30 -17.01 -1.56
N ASP A 172 7.73 -16.81 -2.74
CA ASP A 172 7.86 -17.73 -3.87
C ASP A 172 9.31 -17.83 -4.36
N SER A 173 10.02 -16.70 -4.44
CA SER A 173 11.43 -16.65 -4.86
C SER A 173 12.34 -17.35 -3.86
N VAL A 174 12.17 -17.11 -2.56
CA VAL A 174 12.88 -17.82 -1.47
C VAL A 174 12.58 -19.32 -1.50
N THR A 175 11.33 -19.70 -1.78
CA THR A 175 10.94 -21.12 -1.90
C THR A 175 11.64 -21.80 -3.07
N LYS A 176 11.76 -21.11 -4.22
CA LYS A 176 12.50 -21.63 -5.38
C LYS A 176 13.99 -21.78 -5.10
N GLU A 177 14.60 -20.78 -4.46
CA GLU A 177 16.01 -20.83 -4.04
C GLU A 177 16.27 -21.99 -3.08
N ALA A 178 15.41 -22.18 -2.07
CA ALA A 178 15.54 -23.27 -1.10
C ALA A 178 15.37 -24.66 -1.73
N LYS A 179 14.49 -24.81 -2.75
CA LYS A 179 14.27 -26.07 -3.45
C LYS A 179 15.34 -26.36 -4.51
N GLN A 180 15.89 -25.33 -5.13
CA GLN A 180 16.84 -25.43 -6.24
C GLN A 180 18.07 -24.52 -6.00
N PRO A 181 18.86 -24.75 -4.94
CA PRO A 181 19.95 -23.85 -4.54
C PRO A 181 21.15 -23.87 -5.51
N HIS A 182 21.15 -24.74 -6.51
CA HIS A 182 22.11 -24.73 -7.62
C HIS A 182 21.77 -23.69 -8.70
N VAL A 183 20.55 -23.14 -8.70
CA VAL A 183 20.12 -22.10 -9.65
C VAL A 183 20.39 -20.73 -9.03
N GLY A 184 21.54 -20.14 -9.37
CA GLY A 184 21.97 -18.84 -8.83
C GLY A 184 20.99 -17.68 -9.13
N ASP A 185 20.21 -17.78 -10.21
CA ASP A 185 19.22 -16.76 -10.57
C ASP A 185 18.10 -16.59 -9.53
N TYR A 186 17.78 -17.62 -8.73
CA TYR A 186 16.77 -17.45 -7.66
C TYR A 186 17.30 -16.60 -6.50
N GLN A 187 18.58 -16.73 -6.16
CA GLN A 187 19.22 -15.86 -5.17
C GLN A 187 19.22 -14.40 -5.64
N GLN A 188 19.54 -14.18 -6.93
CA GLN A 188 19.45 -12.85 -7.53
C GLN A 188 18.00 -12.34 -7.53
N LEU A 189 17.02 -13.18 -7.88
CA LEU A 189 15.61 -12.80 -7.91
C LEU A 189 15.09 -12.31 -6.55
N VAL A 190 15.51 -12.93 -5.45
CA VAL A 190 15.16 -12.45 -4.10
C VAL A 190 15.73 -11.05 -3.85
N GLN A 191 16.98 -10.80 -4.25
CA GLN A 191 17.62 -9.49 -4.11
C GLN A 191 16.95 -8.42 -4.99
N GLU A 192 16.68 -8.73 -6.25
CA GLU A 192 15.99 -7.83 -7.19
C GLU A 192 14.59 -7.46 -6.69
N ARG A 193 13.85 -8.41 -6.09
CA ARG A 193 12.52 -8.12 -5.51
C ARG A 193 12.61 -7.18 -4.30
N GLU A 194 13.68 -7.27 -3.52
CA GLU A 194 13.94 -6.35 -2.40
C GLU A 194 14.37 -4.96 -2.89
N GLU A 195 15.26 -4.90 -3.89
CA GLU A 195 15.70 -3.64 -4.51
C GLU A 195 14.58 -2.93 -5.27
N ALA A 196 13.63 -3.66 -5.87
CA ALA A 196 12.46 -3.11 -6.55
C ALA A 196 11.38 -2.57 -5.59
N GLU A 197 11.21 -3.19 -4.42
CA GLU A 197 10.20 -2.74 -3.45
C GLU A 197 10.55 -1.39 -2.82
N TYR A 198 11.84 -1.11 -2.64
CA TYR A 198 12.31 0.13 -2.06
C TYR A 198 11.86 1.41 -2.80
N PRO A 199 12.10 1.57 -4.12
CA PRO A 199 11.61 2.71 -4.87
C PRO A 199 10.08 2.72 -4.97
N ASP A 200 9.41 1.56 -4.99
CA ASP A 200 7.95 1.50 -4.96
C ASP A 200 7.41 2.13 -3.67
N ILE A 201 8.01 1.83 -2.51
CA ILE A 201 7.67 2.47 -1.24
C ILE A 201 7.87 3.99 -1.29
N TYR A 202 9.01 4.45 -1.81
CA TYR A 202 9.28 5.89 -1.96
C TYR A 202 8.20 6.58 -2.82
N LEU A 203 7.85 5.96 -3.95
CA LEU A 203 6.82 6.47 -4.84
C LEU A 203 5.45 6.48 -4.17
N MET A 204 5.08 5.44 -3.39
CA MET A 204 3.82 5.44 -2.64
C MET A 204 3.75 6.62 -1.65
N VAL A 205 4.83 6.91 -0.92
CA VAL A 205 4.88 8.06 0.01
C VAL A 205 4.73 9.38 -0.75
N MET A 206 5.50 9.56 -1.84
CA MET A 206 5.41 10.74 -2.71
C MET A 206 4.01 10.94 -3.28
N GLU A 207 3.36 9.85 -3.66
CA GLU A 207 2.02 9.89 -4.19
C GLU A 207 1.04 10.32 -3.10
N ILE A 208 1.11 9.77 -1.89
CA ILE A 208 0.27 10.23 -0.76
C ILE A 208 0.44 11.75 -0.53
N VAL A 209 1.67 12.27 -0.56
CA VAL A 209 1.94 13.71 -0.45
C VAL A 209 1.29 14.49 -1.58
N THR A 210 1.51 14.05 -2.83
CA THR A 210 0.97 14.70 -4.03
C THR A 210 -0.56 14.73 -4.00
N LEU A 211 -1.18 13.62 -3.63
CA LEU A 211 -2.62 13.48 -3.48
C LEU A 211 -3.13 14.49 -2.45
N THR A 212 -2.51 14.57 -1.29
CA THR A 212 -2.89 15.52 -0.23
C THR A 212 -2.71 16.97 -0.66
N LEU A 213 -1.66 17.28 -1.43
CA LEU A 213 -1.40 18.62 -1.98
C LEU A 213 -2.44 19.05 -3.02
N CYS A 214 -2.86 18.16 -3.92
CA CYS A 214 -3.88 18.47 -4.93
C CYS A 214 -5.18 18.99 -4.28
N TYR A 215 -5.54 18.53 -3.09
CA TYR A 215 -6.70 19.05 -2.35
C TYR A 215 -6.51 20.47 -1.81
N MET A 216 -5.28 20.86 -1.49
CA MET A 216 -4.97 22.17 -0.91
C MET A 216 -4.84 23.27 -1.96
N THR A 217 -4.36 22.95 -3.17
CA THR A 217 -4.02 23.95 -4.20
C THR A 217 -5.10 24.17 -5.26
N SER A 218 -6.16 23.37 -5.26
CA SER A 218 -7.31 23.55 -6.17
C SER A 218 -8.41 24.48 -5.62
N SER A 219 -8.09 25.23 -4.55
CA SER A 219 -8.98 26.22 -3.91
C SER A 219 -8.68 27.64 -4.38
#